data_AF-A0A7S0JCA7-F1
#
_entry.id   AF-A0A7S0JCA7-F1
#
_cell.length_a   1.000
_cell.length_b   1.000
_cell.length_c   1.000
_cell.angle_alpha   90.00
_cell.angle_beta   90.00
_cell.angle_gamma   90.00
#
_symmetry.space_group_name_H-M   'P 1'
#
loop_
_entity.id
_entity.type
_entity.pdbx_description
1 polymer ?
#
loop_
_entity_poly.entity_id
_entity_poly.type
_entity_poly.pdbx_seq_one_letter_code
_entity_poly.pdbx_strand_id
1 'polypeptide(L)'
;AGGAPRAPPPVTALVVGTGISTGKGNLIASILYPAQMIFKYDEELAVVVVLLICYATIAFILTFVFILRNGSNSNFFNLFSYGAFTISQVLNPLLPVALVAGQSVASSRLARKGVFCVNPKRIAICGKVRLAAFDKTGTLTNEGLEFIGLQHTGAHATHHDSLAAAGSCASFAPAAQGVRPVDGAPAVVLHGLASCHAVSLLGTQLVGLGVEVEMLRATGWQLEETAGALPSVRAPAGSGARVDKLPSEGQRIELLR
;
A
#
# COMPACT_ATOMS: atom_id res chain seq x y z
N ALA A 1 14.84 26.23 -38.80
CA ALA A 1 15.65 25.02 -38.59
C ALA A 1 15.34 24.50 -37.20
N GLY A 2 14.61 23.39 -37.11
CA GLY A 2 14.15 22.83 -35.83
C GLY A 2 15.32 22.24 -35.05
N GLY A 3 15.68 22.89 -33.94
CA GLY A 3 16.67 22.37 -33.01
C GLY A 3 16.11 21.12 -32.31
N ALA A 4 16.82 20.01 -32.43
CA ALA A 4 16.51 18.80 -31.67
C ALA A 4 16.52 19.10 -30.15
N PRO A 5 15.65 18.45 -29.35
CA PRO A 5 15.61 18.65 -27.91
C PRO A 5 17.01 18.37 -27.30
N ARG A 6 17.57 19.38 -26.62
CA ARG A 6 18.87 19.26 -25.93
C ARG A 6 18.76 18.15 -24.88
N ALA A 7 19.55 17.10 -25.04
CA ALA A 7 19.73 16.10 -23.99
C ALA A 7 20.18 16.80 -22.70
N PRO A 8 19.67 16.40 -21.53
CA PRO A 8 20.12 16.96 -20.26
C PRO A 8 21.66 16.79 -20.15
N PRO A 9 22.38 17.81 -19.66
CA PRO A 9 23.83 17.75 -19.57
C PRO A 9 24.25 16.56 -18.70
N PRO A 10 25.35 15.87 -19.06
CA PRO A 10 25.84 14.76 -18.27
C PRO A 10 26.16 15.21 -16.83
N VAL A 11 25.51 14.57 -15.86
CA VAL A 11 25.73 14.85 -14.44
C VAL A 11 26.83 13.93 -13.92
N THR A 12 27.90 14.53 -13.37
CA THR A 12 28.97 13.78 -12.69
C THR A 12 28.70 13.75 -11.19
N ALA A 13 28.78 12.58 -10.57
CA ALA A 13 28.59 12.41 -9.13
C ALA A 13 29.63 11.46 -8.53
N LEU A 14 29.96 11.64 -7.25
CA LEU A 14 30.87 10.78 -6.49
C LEU A 14 30.08 9.62 -5.84
N VAL A 15 30.56 8.40 -6.01
CA VAL A 15 29.99 7.21 -5.36
C VAL A 15 30.43 7.17 -3.91
N VAL A 16 29.49 7.30 -2.97
CA VAL A 16 29.75 7.28 -1.52
C VAL A 16 29.61 5.87 -0.93
N GLY A 17 28.86 4.97 -1.58
CA GLY A 17 28.67 3.60 -1.12
C GLY A 17 28.00 2.72 -2.18
N THR A 18 28.23 1.41 -2.09
CA THR A 18 27.69 0.40 -3.01
C THR A 18 27.12 -0.80 -2.24
N GLY A 19 26.16 -1.50 -2.86
CA GLY A 19 25.53 -2.69 -2.26
C GLY A 19 24.79 -2.39 -0.94
N ILE A 20 25.01 -3.23 0.08
CA ILE A 20 24.34 -3.16 1.39
C ILE A 20 24.71 -1.89 2.16
N SER A 21 25.87 -1.29 1.89
CA SER A 21 26.28 -0.02 2.53
C SER A 21 25.44 1.19 2.11
N THR A 22 24.64 1.07 1.05
CA THR A 22 23.70 2.12 0.62
C THR A 22 22.46 2.15 1.51
N GLY A 23 21.77 3.29 1.61
CA GLY A 23 20.54 3.40 2.40
C GLY A 23 19.46 2.38 2.01
N LYS A 24 19.25 2.15 0.70
CA LYS A 24 18.33 1.11 0.20
C LYS A 24 18.83 -0.30 0.51
N GLY A 25 20.14 -0.54 0.36
CA GLY A 25 20.75 -1.83 0.66
C GLY A 25 20.60 -2.23 2.12
N ASN A 26 20.82 -1.28 3.04
CA ASN A 26 20.67 -1.52 4.47
C ASN A 26 19.19 -1.77 4.85
N LEU A 27 18.25 -1.06 4.23
CA LEU A 27 16.82 -1.30 4.43
C LEU A 27 16.43 -2.72 3.99
N ILE A 28 16.87 -3.16 2.81
CA ILE A 28 16.61 -4.53 2.32
C ILE A 28 17.23 -5.57 3.27
N ALA A 29 18.46 -5.33 3.76
CA ALA A 29 19.10 -6.22 4.72
C ALA A 29 18.27 -6.36 6.01
N SER A 30 17.70 -5.26 6.52
CA SER A 30 16.84 -5.30 7.70
C SER A 30 15.51 -6.06 7.48
N ILE A 31 14.98 -6.07 6.26
CA ILE A 31 13.78 -6.84 5.89
C ILE A 31 14.09 -8.33 5.77
N LEU A 32 15.27 -8.67 5.22
CA LEU A 32 15.68 -10.06 4.99
C LEU A 32 16.15 -10.76 6.27
N TYR A 33 16.75 -10.00 7.19
CA TYR A 33 17.21 -10.48 8.49
C TYR A 33 16.47 -9.76 9.63
N PRO A 34 15.15 -9.98 9.76
CA PRO A 34 14.37 -9.33 10.80
C PRO A 34 14.80 -9.85 12.17
N ALA A 35 14.75 -8.99 13.19
CA ALA A 35 14.90 -9.43 14.58
C ALA A 35 13.86 -10.52 14.89
N GLN A 36 14.31 -11.61 15.52
CA GLN A 36 13.41 -12.70 15.89
C GLN A 36 12.36 -12.19 16.88
N MET A 37 11.09 -12.20 16.48
CA MET A 37 10.00 -11.92 17.40
C MET A 37 9.74 -13.16 18.25
N ILE A 38 10.02 -13.06 19.54
CA ILE A 38 9.72 -14.11 20.52
C ILE A 38 8.21 -14.09 20.77
N PHE A 39 7.55 -15.21 20.50
CA PHE A 39 6.10 -15.32 20.68
C PHE A 39 5.78 -15.64 22.13
N LYS A 40 5.00 -14.78 22.80
CA LYS A 40 4.50 -15.03 24.15
C LYS A 40 3.75 -16.37 24.29
N TYR A 41 3.09 -16.81 23.21
CA TYR A 41 2.44 -18.13 23.18
C TYR A 41 3.44 -19.28 23.32
N ASP A 42 4.61 -19.19 22.68
CA ASP A 42 5.64 -20.23 22.77
C ASP A 42 6.30 -20.23 24.16
N GLU A 43 6.43 -19.07 24.80
CA GLU A 43 6.86 -18.96 26.20
C GLU A 43 5.84 -19.55 27.18
N GLU A 44 4.55 -19.22 27.01
CA GLU A 44 3.46 -19.75 27.84
C GLU A 44 3.30 -21.28 27.66
N LEU A 45 3.53 -21.80 26.45
CA LEU A 45 3.47 -23.23 26.17
C LEU A 45 4.50 -24.02 26.98
N ALA A 46 5.71 -23.47 27.18
CA ALA A 46 6.73 -24.12 28.00
C ALA A 46 6.27 -24.31 29.45
N VAL A 47 5.59 -23.31 30.03
CA VAL A 47 5.02 -23.40 31.39
C VAL A 47 3.95 -24.50 31.47
N VAL A 48 3.10 -24.60 30.45
CA VAL A 48 2.08 -25.67 30.36
C VAL A 48 2.74 -27.05 30.33
N VAL A 49 3.79 -27.23 29.51
CA VAL A 49 4.54 -28.50 29.46
C VAL A 49 5.15 -28.86 30.81
N VAL A 50 5.75 -27.90 31.51
CA VAL A 50 6.30 -28.12 32.86
C VAL A 50 5.20 -28.54 33.85
N LEU A 51 4.04 -27.89 33.82
CA LEU A 51 2.89 -28.28 34.66
C LEU A 51 2.39 -29.69 34.34
N LEU A 52 2.33 -30.08 33.07
CA LEU A 52 2.00 -31.46 32.66
C LEU A 52 3.01 -32.48 33.17
N ILE A 53 4.32 -32.16 33.15
CA ILE A 53 5.36 -33.03 33.71
C ILE A 53 5.17 -33.19 35.22
N CYS A 54 4.95 -32.09 35.96
CA CYS A 54 4.67 -32.16 37.40
C CYS A 54 3.46 -33.05 37.70
N TYR A 55 2.38 -32.88 36.94
CA TYR A 55 1.18 -33.73 37.05
C TYR A 55 1.48 -35.20 36.74
N ALA A 56 2.24 -35.50 35.68
CA ALA A 56 2.67 -36.86 35.33
C ALA A 56 3.49 -37.50 36.46
N THR A 57 4.37 -36.71 37.10
CA THR A 57 5.23 -37.19 38.19
C THR A 57 4.40 -37.56 39.42
N ILE A 58 3.43 -36.72 39.79
CA ILE A 58 2.51 -36.99 40.91
C ILE A 58 1.68 -38.24 40.63
N ALA A 59 1.08 -38.34 39.43
CA ALA A 59 0.30 -39.52 39.03
C ALA A 59 1.14 -40.80 39.06
N PHE A 60 2.38 -40.74 38.56
CA PHE A 60 3.32 -41.86 38.60
C PHE A 60 3.63 -42.30 40.03
N ILE A 61 3.93 -41.38 40.94
CA ILE A 61 4.21 -41.68 42.35
C ILE A 61 2.99 -42.34 43.03
N LEU A 62 1.78 -41.82 42.78
CA LEU A 62 0.55 -42.39 43.34
C LEU A 62 0.30 -43.81 42.83
N THR A 63 0.45 -44.05 41.53
CA THR A 63 0.35 -45.40 40.94
C THR A 63 1.41 -46.34 41.52
N PHE A 64 2.64 -45.87 41.67
CA PHE A 64 3.75 -46.64 42.25
C PHE A 64 3.45 -47.07 43.69
N VAL A 65 3.01 -46.16 44.55
CA VAL A 65 2.66 -46.46 45.95
C VAL A 65 1.48 -47.43 46.04
N PHE A 66 0.47 -47.27 45.17
CA PHE A 66 -0.70 -48.14 45.14
C PHE A 66 -0.33 -49.59 44.77
N ILE A 67 0.51 -49.79 43.75
CA ILE A 67 0.95 -51.13 43.32
C ILE A 67 1.76 -51.82 44.43
N LEU A 68 2.65 -51.11 45.10
CA LEU A 68 3.43 -51.66 46.22
C LEU A 68 2.55 -52.07 47.40
N ARG A 69 1.53 -51.28 47.74
CA ARG A 69 0.63 -51.56 48.86
C ARG A 69 -0.32 -52.74 48.60
N ASN A 70 -0.75 -52.94 47.36
CA ASN A 70 -1.69 -54.00 47.01
C ASN A 70 -1.04 -55.39 46.82
N GLY A 71 0.27 -55.54 47.06
CA GLY A 71 0.92 -56.86 47.16
C GLY A 71 0.92 -57.70 45.87
N SER A 72 0.71 -57.07 44.70
CA SER A 72 0.80 -57.77 43.41
C SER A 72 2.27 -58.12 43.12
N ASN A 73 2.55 -59.32 42.62
CA ASN A 73 3.87 -59.81 42.24
C ASN A 73 4.61 -58.78 41.36
N SER A 74 5.40 -57.93 42.01
CA SER A 74 5.97 -56.71 41.44
C SER A 74 7.24 -57.05 40.66
N ASN A 75 7.07 -57.78 39.55
CA ASN A 75 8.13 -57.91 38.56
C ASN A 75 8.48 -56.50 38.06
N PHE A 76 9.78 -56.19 37.98
CA PHE A 76 10.29 -54.91 37.48
C PHE A 76 9.63 -54.52 36.14
N PHE A 77 9.36 -55.51 35.28
CA PHE A 77 8.66 -55.33 34.01
C PHE A 77 7.24 -54.78 34.16
N ASN A 78 6.44 -55.26 35.13
CA ASN A 78 5.09 -54.75 35.38
C ASN A 78 5.12 -53.31 35.90
N LEU A 79 6.07 -53.01 36.78
CA LEU A 79 6.22 -51.65 37.30
C LEU A 79 6.62 -50.66 36.20
N PHE A 80 7.57 -51.05 35.35
CA PHE A 80 8.03 -50.25 34.22
C PHE A 80 6.90 -50.02 33.20
N SER A 81 6.11 -51.06 32.87
CA SER A 81 5.02 -50.93 31.91
C SER A 81 3.89 -50.03 32.41
N TYR A 82 3.46 -50.16 33.68
CA TYR A 82 2.48 -49.25 34.28
C TYR A 82 2.99 -47.81 34.34
N GLY A 83 4.26 -47.62 34.69
CA GLY A 83 4.91 -46.32 34.71
C GLY A 83 4.93 -45.61 33.36
N ALA A 84 5.39 -46.32 32.32
CA ALA A 84 5.42 -45.81 30.96
C ALA A 84 4.00 -45.49 30.44
N PHE A 85 3.01 -46.33 30.78
CA PHE A 85 1.62 -46.12 30.40
C PHE A 85 1.01 -44.88 31.07
N THR A 86 1.24 -44.67 32.37
CA THR A 86 0.78 -43.47 33.08
C THR A 86 1.34 -42.19 32.48
N ILE A 87 2.64 -42.16 32.13
CA ILE A 87 3.26 -40.99 31.49
C ILE A 87 2.69 -40.77 30.08
N SER A 88 2.52 -41.84 29.30
CA SER A 88 1.99 -41.77 27.93
C SER A 88 0.57 -41.25 27.86
N GLN A 89 -0.25 -41.43 28.90
CA GLN A 89 -1.62 -40.90 28.95
C GLN A 89 -1.65 -39.38 29.24
N VAL A 90 -0.64 -38.86 29.94
CA VAL A 90 -0.62 -37.45 30.35
C VAL A 90 -0.23 -36.55 29.18
N LEU A 91 0.75 -36.96 28.39
CA LEU A 91 1.20 -36.20 27.22
C LEU A 91 0.36 -36.60 26.00
N ASN A 92 -0.82 -36.00 25.85
CA ASN A 92 -1.63 -36.20 24.66
C ASN A 92 -0.92 -35.65 23.41
N PRO A 93 -0.44 -36.50 22.49
CA PRO A 93 0.29 -36.05 21.30
C PRO A 93 -0.62 -35.29 20.31
N LEU A 94 -1.95 -35.37 20.47
CA LEU A 94 -2.89 -34.66 19.61
C LEU A 94 -2.98 -33.16 19.93
N LEU A 95 -2.55 -32.70 21.11
CA LEU A 95 -2.70 -31.29 21.50
C LEU A 95 -1.93 -30.34 20.56
N PRO A 96 -0.62 -30.53 20.29
CA PRO A 96 0.11 -29.69 19.34
C PRO A 96 -0.42 -29.82 17.91
N VAL A 97 -0.84 -31.02 17.51
CA VAL A 97 -1.39 -31.30 16.18
C VAL A 97 -2.69 -30.54 15.96
N ALA A 98 -3.59 -30.55 16.95
CA ALA A 98 -4.87 -29.83 16.88
C ALA A 98 -4.67 -28.31 16.76
N LEU A 99 -3.68 -27.76 17.46
CA LEU A 99 -3.34 -26.33 17.39
C LEU A 99 -2.85 -25.93 15.99
N VAL A 100 -1.96 -26.71 15.39
CA VAL A 100 -1.45 -26.47 14.03
C VAL A 100 -2.55 -26.68 12.99
N ALA A 101 -3.38 -27.72 13.15
CA ALA A 101 -4.51 -27.99 12.26
C ALA A 101 -5.53 -26.84 12.26
N GLY A 102 -5.85 -26.29 13.44
CA GLY A 102 -6.72 -25.12 13.58
C GLY A 102 -6.19 -23.89 12.83
N GLN A 103 -4.88 -23.62 12.93
CA GLN A 103 -4.23 -22.52 12.20
C GLN A 103 -4.24 -22.73 10.68
N SER A 104 -4.05 -23.97 10.22
CA SER A 104 -4.12 -24.32 8.79
C SER A 104 -5.52 -24.08 8.21
N VAL A 105 -6.56 -24.54 8.90
CA VAL A 105 -7.96 -24.30 8.49
C VAL A 105 -8.29 -22.81 8.47
N ALA A 106 -7.79 -22.04 9.45
CA ALA A 106 -7.96 -20.59 9.48
C ALA A 106 -7.28 -19.89 8.28
N SER A 107 -6.06 -20.30 7.94
CA SER A 107 -5.33 -19.81 6.75
C SER A 107 -6.12 -20.06 5.47
N SER A 108 -6.63 -21.28 5.27
CA SER A 108 -7.45 -21.63 4.10
C SER A 108 -8.77 -20.84 4.03
N ARG A 109 -9.37 -20.49 5.18
CA ARG A 109 -10.55 -19.61 5.22
C ARG A 109 -10.22 -18.17 4.83
N LEU A 110 -9.05 -17.65 5.21
CA LEU A 110 -8.58 -16.32 4.83
C LEU A 110 -8.21 -16.26 3.35
N ALA A 111 -7.58 -17.29 2.81
CA ALA A 111 -7.23 -17.39 1.40
C ALA A 111 -8.48 -17.29 0.49
N ARG A 112 -9.59 -17.92 0.89
CA ARG A 112 -10.88 -17.79 0.19
C ARG A 112 -11.45 -16.36 0.18
N LYS A 113 -10.97 -15.47 1.05
CA LYS A 113 -11.32 -14.05 1.10
C LYS A 113 -10.26 -13.16 0.43
N GLY A 114 -9.30 -13.73 -0.29
CA GLY A 114 -8.20 -13.00 -0.92
C GLY A 114 -7.07 -12.60 0.04
N VAL A 115 -7.05 -13.10 1.28
CA VAL A 115 -5.99 -12.81 2.25
C VAL A 115 -5.08 -14.03 2.37
N PHE A 116 -3.87 -13.93 1.82
CA PHE A 116 -2.89 -15.03 1.81
C PHE A 116 -1.93 -14.92 3.00
N CYS A 117 -1.93 -15.94 3.86
CA CYS A 117 -1.06 -15.99 5.04
C CYS A 117 0.19 -16.85 4.77
N VAL A 118 1.37 -16.22 4.72
CA VAL A 118 2.65 -16.92 4.56
C VAL A 118 3.04 -17.71 5.81
N ASN A 119 2.68 -17.22 6.99
CA ASN A 119 2.98 -17.87 8.27
C ASN A 119 1.69 -18.05 9.11
N PRO A 120 1.05 -19.23 9.08
CA PRO A 120 -0.20 -19.50 9.80
C PRO A 120 -0.11 -19.33 11.32
N LYS A 121 1.06 -19.52 11.94
CA LYS A 121 1.25 -19.35 13.39
C LYS A 121 0.92 -17.92 13.84
N ARG A 122 1.14 -16.93 12.96
CA ARG A 122 0.88 -15.51 13.25
C ARG A 122 -0.60 -15.17 13.30
N ILE A 123 -1.48 -16.00 12.73
CA ILE A 123 -2.94 -15.75 12.73
C ILE A 123 -3.48 -15.65 14.15
N ALA A 124 -2.97 -16.47 15.08
CA ALA A 124 -3.39 -16.45 16.48
C ALA A 124 -3.05 -15.13 17.20
N ILE A 125 -2.06 -14.38 16.72
CA ILE A 125 -1.60 -13.11 17.31
C ILE A 125 -2.54 -11.97 16.92
N CYS A 126 -3.16 -12.04 15.73
CA CYS A 126 -4.05 -10.99 15.23
C CYS A 126 -5.21 -10.69 16.20
N GLY A 127 -5.66 -11.68 16.98
CA GLY A 127 -6.70 -11.49 18.02
C GLY A 127 -6.23 -10.74 19.28
N LYS A 128 -4.92 -10.52 19.45
CA LYS A 128 -4.32 -9.81 20.59
C LYS A 128 -3.81 -8.41 20.22
N VAL A 129 -4.02 -7.94 19.00
CA VAL A 129 -3.56 -6.63 18.54
C VAL A 129 -4.30 -5.52 19.30
N ARG A 130 -3.56 -4.57 19.90
CA ARG A 130 -4.12 -3.41 20.63
C ARG A 130 -3.91 -2.07 19.92
N LEU A 131 -2.89 -2.00 19.06
CA LEU A 131 -2.53 -0.84 18.27
C LEU A 131 -2.38 -1.28 16.83
N ALA A 132 -3.09 -0.60 15.93
CA ALA A 132 -2.92 -0.75 14.49
C ALA A 132 -2.32 0.55 13.95
N ALA A 133 -1.11 0.46 13.40
CA ALA A 133 -0.49 1.55 12.66
C ALA A 133 -0.82 1.37 11.18
N PHE A 134 -1.32 2.42 10.54
CA PHE A 134 -1.62 2.43 9.11
C PHE A 134 -0.61 3.33 8.41
N ASP A 135 -0.02 2.84 7.33
CA ASP A 135 0.69 3.70 6.40
C ASP A 135 -0.33 4.53 5.61
N LYS A 136 0.06 5.73 5.16
CA LYS A 136 -0.84 6.61 4.44
C LYS A 136 -0.87 6.26 2.96
N THR A 137 0.25 6.45 2.27
CA THR A 137 0.34 6.37 0.81
C THR A 137 0.39 4.91 0.38
N GLY A 138 -0.49 4.51 -0.54
CA GLY A 138 -0.62 3.13 -0.99
C GLY A 138 -1.34 2.20 -0.01
N THR A 139 -1.84 2.73 1.13
CA THR A 139 -2.62 1.96 2.13
C THR A 139 -3.94 2.64 2.47
N LEU A 140 -3.93 3.83 3.10
CA LEU A 140 -5.15 4.60 3.37
C LEU A 140 -5.59 5.39 2.14
N THR A 141 -4.63 5.84 1.33
CA THR A 141 -4.88 6.55 0.08
C THR A 141 -4.26 5.77 -1.07
N ASN A 142 -4.83 5.91 -2.26
CA ASN A 142 -4.21 5.42 -3.48
C ASN A 142 -2.83 6.08 -3.68
N GLU A 143 -1.95 5.39 -4.40
CA GLU A 143 -0.71 6.01 -4.87
C GLU A 143 -1.03 6.97 -6.02
N GLY A 144 -0.35 8.12 -6.04
CA GLY A 144 -0.52 9.13 -7.07
C GLY A 144 -1.43 10.28 -6.65
N LEU A 145 -1.86 11.03 -7.64
CA LEU A 145 -2.74 12.19 -7.49
C LEU A 145 -4.04 11.88 -8.22
N GLU A 146 -5.12 12.50 -7.77
CA GLU A 146 -6.43 12.40 -8.41
C GLU A 146 -6.97 13.82 -8.61
N PHE A 147 -7.51 14.07 -9.78
CA PHE A 147 -8.12 15.36 -10.09
C PHE A 147 -9.56 15.38 -9.56
N ILE A 148 -9.79 16.11 -8.46
CA ILE A 148 -11.10 16.13 -7.78
C ILE A 148 -12.10 17.05 -8.52
N GLY A 149 -11.62 18.13 -9.14
CA GLY A 149 -12.46 19.03 -9.93
C GLY A 149 -11.96 20.47 -9.98
N LEU A 150 -12.84 21.36 -10.47
CA LEU A 150 -12.54 22.77 -10.69
C LEU A 150 -13.35 23.66 -9.76
N GLN A 151 -12.72 24.72 -9.26
CA GLN A 151 -13.40 25.76 -8.50
C GLN A 151 -13.20 27.10 -9.18
N HIS A 152 -14.30 27.67 -9.68
CA HIS A 152 -14.30 28.98 -10.30
C HIS A 152 -14.49 30.05 -9.24
N THR A 153 -13.57 31.02 -9.17
CA THR A 153 -13.79 32.26 -8.43
C THR A 153 -14.80 33.11 -9.20
N GLY A 154 -16.07 33.02 -8.84
CA GLY A 154 -17.13 33.79 -9.50
C GLY A 154 -16.91 35.29 -9.35
N ALA A 155 -16.50 35.96 -10.42
CA ALA A 155 -16.90 37.33 -10.67
C ALA A 155 -17.92 37.29 -11.80
N HIS A 156 -19.20 37.21 -11.45
CA HIS A 156 -20.30 37.41 -12.38
C HIS A 156 -20.36 38.91 -12.71
N ALA A 157 -19.41 39.44 -13.49
CA ALA A 157 -19.54 40.76 -14.09
C ALA A 157 -20.27 40.60 -15.43
N THR A 158 -21.56 40.26 -15.34
CA THR A 158 -22.48 40.53 -16.44
C THR A 158 -22.60 42.05 -16.57
N HIS A 159 -22.36 42.55 -17.77
CA HIS A 159 -22.47 43.95 -18.21
C HIS A 159 -21.36 44.91 -17.77
N HIS A 160 -20.55 45.28 -18.76
CA HIS A 160 -19.95 46.57 -19.15
C HIS A 160 -19.82 47.80 -18.23
N ASP A 161 -20.21 47.79 -16.96
CA ASP A 161 -20.01 48.91 -16.04
C ASP A 161 -19.63 48.38 -14.67
N SER A 162 -18.34 48.43 -14.32
CA SER A 162 -17.80 48.64 -12.96
C SER A 162 -16.36 48.13 -12.88
N LEU A 163 -15.43 48.93 -13.41
CA LEU A 163 -14.00 48.86 -13.11
C LEU A 163 -13.70 49.38 -11.67
N ALA A 164 -14.60 49.11 -10.71
CA ALA A 164 -14.62 49.77 -9.39
C ALA A 164 -14.75 48.81 -8.19
N ALA A 165 -14.71 47.49 -8.40
CA ALA A 165 -14.69 46.50 -7.32
C ALA A 165 -13.37 45.70 -7.28
N ALA A 166 -12.25 46.35 -7.53
CA ALA A 166 -10.89 45.79 -7.39
C ALA A 166 -10.45 45.65 -5.91
N GLY A 167 -11.35 45.16 -5.04
CA GLY A 167 -11.11 45.01 -3.61
C GLY A 167 -11.76 43.80 -2.94
N SER A 168 -12.64 43.07 -3.64
CA SER A 168 -13.18 41.80 -3.14
C SER A 168 -12.31 40.67 -3.69
N CYS A 169 -11.35 40.22 -2.88
CA CYS A 169 -10.60 39.01 -3.18
C CYS A 169 -11.61 37.86 -3.31
N ALA A 170 -11.80 37.35 -4.53
CA ALA A 170 -12.68 36.22 -4.76
C ALA A 170 -12.18 35.03 -3.92
N SER A 171 -12.94 34.70 -2.87
CA SER A 171 -12.55 33.65 -1.93
C SER A 171 -12.82 32.29 -2.55
N PHE A 172 -11.84 31.38 -2.47
CA PHE A 172 -12.08 29.98 -2.74
C PHE A 172 -13.06 29.45 -1.69
N ALA A 173 -14.19 28.89 -2.12
CA ALA A 173 -15.05 28.19 -1.18
C ALA A 173 -14.33 26.93 -0.67
N PRO A 174 -14.65 26.40 0.52
CA PRO A 174 -13.98 25.22 1.07
C PRO A 174 -13.96 24.07 0.05
N ALA A 175 -12.86 23.32 -0.04
CA ALA A 175 -12.66 22.25 -1.04
C ALA A 175 -13.78 21.18 -1.07
N ALA A 176 -14.59 21.07 -0.01
CA ALA A 176 -15.73 20.17 0.07
C ALA A 176 -17.03 20.74 -0.55
N GLN A 177 -17.11 22.06 -0.78
CA GLN A 177 -18.31 22.79 -1.17
C GLN A 177 -17.96 23.80 -2.28
N GLY A 178 -17.87 23.33 -3.52
CA GLY A 178 -17.61 24.21 -4.67
C GLY A 178 -16.75 23.61 -5.78
N VAL A 179 -16.27 22.38 -5.59
CA VAL A 179 -15.60 21.62 -6.63
C VAL A 179 -16.65 21.09 -7.61
N ARG A 180 -16.55 21.51 -8.87
CA ARG A 180 -17.38 21.02 -9.97
C ARG A 180 -16.59 20.02 -10.82
N PRO A 181 -17.25 19.00 -11.39
CA PRO A 181 -16.61 18.12 -12.36
C PRO A 181 -16.10 18.92 -13.56
N VAL A 182 -15.11 18.38 -14.24
CA VAL A 182 -14.55 18.99 -15.47
C VAL A 182 -15.59 19.02 -16.60
N ASP A 183 -16.51 18.05 -16.57
CA ASP A 183 -17.67 17.97 -17.47
C ASP A 183 -18.62 19.16 -17.23
N GLY A 184 -18.59 20.13 -18.14
CA GLY A 184 -19.38 21.37 -18.04
C GLY A 184 -18.59 22.59 -17.55
N ALA A 185 -17.26 22.48 -17.42
CA ALA A 185 -16.41 23.64 -17.20
C ALA A 185 -16.44 24.62 -18.39
N PRO A 186 -16.29 25.95 -18.16
CA PRO A 186 -16.19 26.91 -19.24
C PRO A 186 -15.07 26.56 -20.21
N ALA A 187 -15.32 26.74 -21.51
CA ALA A 187 -14.34 26.41 -22.55
C ALA A 187 -12.98 27.04 -22.26
N VAL A 188 -12.93 28.31 -21.82
CA VAL A 188 -11.67 29.00 -21.48
C VAL A 188 -10.83 28.24 -20.45
N VAL A 189 -11.48 27.68 -19.42
CA VAL A 189 -10.80 26.90 -18.38
C VAL A 189 -10.27 25.59 -18.96
N LEU A 190 -11.08 24.88 -19.74
CA LEU A 190 -10.66 23.64 -20.41
C LEU A 190 -9.47 23.86 -21.35
N HIS A 191 -9.49 24.93 -22.15
CA HIS A 191 -8.37 25.29 -23.03
C HIS A 191 -7.12 25.68 -22.22
N GLY A 192 -7.28 26.35 -21.08
CA GLY A 192 -6.17 26.65 -20.16
C GLY A 192 -5.51 25.37 -19.62
N LEU A 193 -6.30 24.43 -19.12
CA LEU A 193 -5.81 23.15 -18.60
C LEU A 193 -5.15 22.30 -19.70
N ALA A 194 -5.70 22.33 -20.92
CA ALA A 194 -5.18 21.58 -22.06
C ALA A 194 -3.92 22.22 -22.68
N SER A 195 -3.72 23.54 -22.55
CA SER A 195 -2.59 24.24 -23.19
C SER A 195 -1.41 24.48 -22.25
N CYS A 196 -1.67 24.68 -20.95
CA CYS A 196 -0.67 25.08 -19.96
C CYS A 196 -0.10 23.86 -19.21
N HIS A 197 0.65 23.00 -19.90
CA HIS A 197 1.33 21.86 -19.27
C HIS A 197 2.66 21.51 -19.97
N ALA A 198 3.60 20.94 -19.22
CA ALA A 198 4.88 20.42 -19.72
C ALA A 198 4.85 18.90 -20.01
N VAL A 199 3.70 18.23 -19.81
CA VAL A 199 3.52 16.79 -20.13
C VAL A 199 3.85 16.49 -21.59
N SER A 200 4.55 15.39 -21.81
CA SER A 200 4.92 14.81 -23.12
C SER A 200 4.45 13.35 -23.22
N LEU A 201 4.50 12.78 -24.42
CA LEU A 201 4.09 11.41 -24.68
C LEU A 201 5.31 10.50 -24.85
N LEU A 202 5.44 9.48 -24.00
CA LEU A 202 6.42 8.41 -24.17
C LEU A 202 5.70 7.16 -24.67
N GLY A 203 5.68 6.96 -25.99
CA GLY A 203 4.90 5.90 -26.62
C GLY A 203 3.40 6.20 -26.54
N THR A 204 2.70 5.54 -25.62
CA THR A 204 1.26 5.77 -25.35
C THR A 204 0.99 6.35 -23.97
N GLN A 205 2.03 6.54 -23.14
CA GLN A 205 1.88 7.04 -21.78
C GLN A 205 2.25 8.52 -21.68
N LEU A 206 1.43 9.26 -20.93
CA LEU A 206 1.72 10.63 -20.54
C LEU A 206 2.83 10.63 -19.49
N VAL A 207 3.88 11.41 -19.72
CA VAL A 207 5.03 11.55 -18.84
C VAL A 207 5.24 13.03 -18.51
N GLY A 208 5.37 13.33 -17.23
CA GLY A 208 5.53 14.70 -16.73
C GLY A 208 5.38 14.75 -15.22
N LEU A 209 5.17 15.95 -14.68
CA LEU A 209 4.81 16.12 -13.28
C LEU A 209 3.45 15.46 -13.02
N GLY A 210 3.32 14.64 -11.97
CA GLY A 210 2.09 13.88 -11.71
C GLY A 210 0.82 14.74 -11.64
N VAL A 211 0.92 15.97 -11.12
CA VAL A 211 -0.19 16.93 -11.08
C VAL A 211 -0.70 17.28 -12.47
N GLU A 212 0.22 17.54 -13.42
CA GLU A 212 -0.14 17.93 -14.78
C GLU A 212 -0.67 16.77 -15.61
N VAL A 213 -0.14 15.56 -15.37
CA VAL A 213 -0.63 14.34 -16.03
C VAL A 213 -2.09 14.10 -15.67
N GLU A 214 -2.44 14.17 -14.38
CA GLU A 214 -3.82 13.97 -13.93
C GLU A 214 -4.73 15.14 -14.33
N MET A 215 -4.20 16.36 -14.35
CA MET A 215 -4.92 17.53 -14.88
C MET A 215 -5.32 17.31 -16.35
N LEU A 216 -4.36 16.96 -17.22
CA LEU A 216 -4.64 16.75 -18.65
C LEU A 216 -5.60 15.57 -18.84
N ARG A 217 -5.38 14.46 -18.11
CA ARG A 217 -6.26 13.28 -18.17
C ARG A 217 -7.70 13.63 -17.76
N ALA A 218 -7.88 14.47 -16.74
CA ALA A 218 -9.20 14.88 -16.27
C ALA A 218 -9.99 15.74 -17.28
N THR A 219 -9.30 16.44 -18.18
CA THR A 219 -9.98 17.17 -19.27
C THR A 219 -10.55 16.25 -20.36
N GLY A 220 -10.05 15.01 -20.46
CA GLY A 220 -10.36 14.10 -21.56
C GLY A 220 -9.71 14.49 -22.89
N TRP A 221 -8.90 15.55 -22.93
CA TRP A 221 -8.14 15.95 -24.11
C TRP A 221 -6.95 15.00 -24.33
N GLN A 222 -6.66 14.69 -25.59
CA GLN A 222 -5.62 13.72 -25.96
C GLN A 222 -4.40 14.45 -26.54
N LEU A 223 -3.23 14.17 -25.97
CA LEU A 223 -1.96 14.67 -26.49
C LEU A 223 -1.48 13.80 -27.66
N GLU A 224 -1.28 14.43 -28.81
CA GLU A 224 -0.75 13.82 -30.03
C GLU A 224 0.63 14.41 -30.32
N GLU A 225 1.66 13.56 -30.27
CA GLU A 225 3.03 13.91 -30.66
C GLU A 225 3.42 13.09 -31.90
N THR A 226 3.40 13.72 -33.08
CA THR A 226 3.79 13.08 -34.34
C THR A 226 5.19 13.54 -34.73
N ALA A 227 6.04 12.59 -35.15
CA ALA A 227 7.40 12.90 -35.59
C ALA A 227 7.38 13.92 -36.74
N GLY A 228 7.98 15.10 -36.51
CA GLY A 228 8.07 16.19 -37.50
C GLY A 228 6.90 17.18 -37.49
N ALA A 229 5.87 16.96 -36.67
CA ALA A 229 4.79 17.93 -36.45
C ALA A 229 4.94 18.59 -35.07
N LEU A 230 4.31 19.76 -34.90
CA LEU A 230 4.18 20.35 -33.58
C LEU A 230 3.31 19.45 -32.69
N PRO A 231 3.69 19.24 -31.42
CA PRO A 231 2.84 18.52 -30.47
C PRO A 231 1.50 19.24 -30.38
N SER A 232 0.40 18.51 -30.33
CA SER A 232 -0.93 19.12 -30.29
C SER A 232 -1.84 18.37 -29.35
N VAL A 233 -2.74 19.09 -28.69
CA VAL A 233 -3.75 18.53 -27.80
C VAL A 233 -5.10 18.62 -28.49
N ARG A 234 -5.73 17.47 -28.71
CA ARG A 234 -7.03 17.34 -29.36
C ARG A 234 -8.13 17.22 -28.32
N ALA A 235 -9.20 17.97 -28.50
CA ALA A 235 -10.36 17.89 -27.64
C ALA A 235 -11.16 16.58 -27.83
N PRO A 236 -11.98 16.17 -26.83
CA PRO A 236 -12.84 15.01 -26.94
C PRO A 236 -13.80 15.07 -28.14
N ALA A 237 -14.19 13.91 -28.65
CA ALA A 237 -15.04 13.76 -29.84
C ALA A 237 -16.31 14.63 -29.75
N GLY A 238 -16.46 15.59 -30.68
CA GLY A 238 -17.63 16.47 -30.78
C GLY A 238 -17.33 17.97 -30.83
N SER A 239 -16.17 18.43 -30.37
CA SER A 239 -15.84 19.88 -30.32
C SER A 239 -14.89 20.37 -31.43
N GLY A 240 -14.18 19.47 -32.12
CA GLY A 240 -13.25 19.82 -33.21
C GLY A 240 -12.05 20.70 -32.81
N ALA A 241 -11.96 21.11 -31.55
CA ALA A 241 -10.92 22.00 -31.06
C ALA A 241 -9.56 21.30 -30.97
N ARG A 242 -8.52 21.97 -31.43
CA ARG A 242 -7.13 21.52 -31.40
C ARG A 242 -6.25 22.66 -30.92
N VAL A 243 -5.38 22.37 -29.97
CA VAL A 243 -4.40 23.31 -29.43
C VAL A 243 -3.02 22.81 -29.82
N ASP A 244 -2.34 23.55 -30.69
CA ASP A 244 -0.95 23.23 -31.04
C ASP A 244 0.00 23.83 -29.98
N LYS A 245 0.87 22.99 -29.40
CA LYS A 245 1.94 23.43 -28.53
C LYS A 245 3.00 24.12 -29.40
N LEU A 246 3.06 25.44 -29.28
CA LEU A 246 4.12 26.23 -29.88
C LEU A 246 5.47 25.82 -29.26
N PRO A 247 6.55 25.75 -30.06
CA PRO A 247 7.88 25.50 -29.52
C PRO A 247 8.25 26.64 -28.57
N SER A 248 8.97 26.33 -27.49
CA SER A 248 9.34 27.28 -26.44
C SER A 248 10.25 28.44 -26.91
N GLU A 249 10.55 28.54 -28.20
CA GLU A 249 11.17 29.70 -28.82
C GLU A 249 10.09 30.61 -29.44
N GLY A 250 9.66 31.62 -28.66
CA GLY A 250 8.86 32.74 -29.16
C GLY A 250 7.35 32.54 -29.03
N GLN A 251 6.81 32.76 -27.83
CA GLN A 251 5.36 32.90 -27.61
C GLN A 251 4.79 34.08 -28.45
N ARG A 252 4.13 33.76 -29.56
CA ARG A 252 3.05 34.57 -30.13
C ARG A 252 1.78 33.73 -30.10
N ILE A 253 0.81 34.17 -29.31
CA ILE A 253 -0.54 33.60 -29.28
C ILE A 253 -1.31 34.25 -30.43
N GLU A 254 -1.47 33.53 -31.55
CA GLU A 254 -2.46 33.91 -32.56
C GLU A 254 -3.79 33.23 -32.24
N LEU A 255 -4.73 34.02 -31.71
CA LEU A 255 -6.13 33.62 -31.60
C LEU A 255 -6.73 33.64 -33.00
N LEU A 256 -6.88 32.47 -33.62
CA LEU A 256 -7.68 32.33 -34.83
C LEU A 256 -9.15 32.61 -34.47
N ARG A 257 -9.69 33.68 -35.08
CA ARG A 257 -11.10 34.06 -35.04
C ARG A 257 -11.94 33.09 -35.85
#